data_AF-A0A7X7E0H6-F1
#
_entry.id   AF-A0A7X7E0H6-F1
#
_cell.length_a   1.000
_cell.length_b   1.000
_cell.length_c   1.000
_cell.angle_alpha   90.00
_cell.angle_beta   90.00
_cell.angle_gamma   90.00
#
_symmetry.space_group_name_H-M   'P 1'
#
loop_
_entity.id
_entity.type
_entity.pdbx_description
1 polymer ?
#
loop_
_entity_poly.entity_id
_entity_poly.type
_entity_poly.pdbx_seq_one_letter_code
_entity_poly.pdbx_strand_id
1 'polypeptide(L)'
;MIKIGDLQLGLHPRVVAIIDNFFDIQEIVNLKNLGVSILEMRVDCFDAQLEDVVGYIKKVKDSTSLPAIGTVRETDKNRSIRTEYFREILPYVDCVDIELGTPISDTIISYCKNQV
;
A
#
# COMPACT_ATOMS: atom_id res chain seq x y z
N MET A 1 9.68 -5.85 18.16
CA MET A 1 9.96 -6.53 16.87
C MET A 1 8.92 -6.04 15.88
N ILE A 2 9.33 -5.55 14.70
CA ILE A 2 8.42 -4.87 13.77
C ILE A 2 7.78 -5.90 12.83
N LYS A 3 6.48 -5.72 12.57
CA LYS A 3 5.71 -6.55 11.63
C LYS A 3 5.03 -5.66 10.59
N ILE A 4 4.77 -6.24 9.42
CA ILE A 4 3.81 -5.72 8.43
C ILE A 4 2.81 -6.86 8.19
N GLY A 5 1.55 -6.65 8.57
CA GLY A 5 0.60 -7.75 8.71
C GLY A 5 1.16 -8.81 9.66
N ASP A 6 1.12 -10.07 9.23
CA ASP A 6 1.71 -11.19 9.97
C ASP A 6 3.21 -11.42 9.68
N LEU A 7 3.81 -10.65 8.75
CA LEU A 7 5.20 -10.82 8.35
C LEU A 7 6.16 -10.14 9.34
N GLN A 8 7.05 -10.94 9.94
CA GLN A 8 8.12 -10.45 10.80
C GLN A 8 9.31 -9.91 10.00
N LEU A 9 9.71 -8.67 10.32
CA LEU A 9 10.89 -8.01 9.76
C LEU A 9 12.13 -8.16 10.64
N GLY A 10 13.31 -7.93 10.06
CA GLY A 10 14.60 -7.87 10.77
C GLY A 10 15.36 -9.20 10.89
N LEU A 11 14.83 -10.30 10.34
CA LEU A 11 15.54 -11.59 10.28
C LEU A 11 16.43 -11.70 9.03
N HIS A 12 15.92 -11.26 7.89
CA HIS A 12 16.60 -11.24 6.61
C HIS A 12 15.91 -10.23 5.68
N PRO A 13 16.57 -9.76 4.61
CA PRO A 13 15.93 -8.94 3.59
C PRO A 13 14.69 -9.62 3.02
N ARG A 14 13.70 -8.81 2.63
CA ARG A 14 12.45 -9.24 2.02
C ARG A 14 12.36 -8.67 0.61
N VAL A 15 11.68 -9.41 -0.27
CA VAL A 15 11.40 -8.96 -1.64
C VAL A 15 10.02 -8.32 -1.67
N VAL A 16 9.96 -7.09 -2.17
CA VAL A 16 8.73 -6.32 -2.37
C VAL A 16 8.43 -6.28 -3.86
N ALA A 17 7.21 -6.65 -4.26
CA ALA A 17 6.76 -6.49 -5.64
C ALA A 17 5.95 -5.19 -5.77
N ILE A 18 6.25 -4.42 -6.81
CA ILE A 18 5.55 -3.17 -7.11
C ILE A 18 4.28 -3.48 -7.89
N ILE A 19 3.16 -2.91 -7.42
CA ILE A 19 1.87 -2.91 -8.09
C ILE A 19 1.54 -1.45 -8.41
N ASP A 20 1.82 -1.05 -9.65
CA ASP A 20 1.72 0.32 -10.14
C ASP A 20 0.65 0.49 -11.25
N ASN A 21 -0.07 -0.58 -11.57
CA ASN A 21 -1.17 -0.60 -12.53
C ASN A 21 -2.16 -1.74 -12.18
N PHE A 22 -3.23 -1.85 -12.95
CA PHE A 22 -4.17 -2.97 -12.90
C PHE A 22 -3.57 -4.22 -13.53
N PHE A 23 -2.95 -5.06 -12.69
CA PHE A 23 -2.53 -6.41 -13.06
C PHE A 23 -3.66 -7.41 -12.84
N ASP A 24 -3.57 -8.56 -13.51
CA ASP A 24 -4.45 -9.68 -13.24
C ASP A 24 -4.25 -10.18 -11.80
N ILE A 25 -5.35 -10.44 -11.09
CA ILE A 25 -5.30 -10.84 -9.69
C ILE A 25 -4.57 -12.18 -9.52
N GLN A 26 -4.70 -13.11 -10.47
CA GLN A 26 -4.05 -14.40 -10.39
C GLN A 26 -2.53 -14.27 -10.57
N GLU A 27 -2.07 -13.33 -11.40
CA GLU A 27 -0.64 -13.00 -11.51
C GLU A 27 -0.09 -12.51 -10.16
N ILE A 28 -0.80 -11.61 -9.47
CA ILE A 28 -0.40 -11.11 -8.15
C ILE A 28 -0.37 -12.25 -7.12
N VAL A 29 -1.38 -13.11 -7.10
CA VAL A 29 -1.44 -14.26 -6.18
C VAL A 29 -0.24 -15.19 -6.41
N ASN A 30 0.17 -15.38 -7.66
CA ASN A 30 1.29 -16.24 -8.03
C ASN A 30 2.66 -15.69 -7.59
N LEU A 31 2.79 -14.38 -7.30
CA LEU A 31 4.04 -13.77 -6.85
C LEU A 31 4.59 -14.41 -5.57
N LYS A 32 3.71 -14.88 -4.68
CA LYS A 32 4.12 -15.60 -3.47
C LYS A 32 4.97 -16.84 -3.79
N ASN A 33 4.63 -17.54 -4.86
CA ASN A 33 5.35 -18.73 -5.31
C ASN A 33 6.73 -18.38 -5.92
N LEU A 34 6.95 -17.12 -6.28
CA LEU A 34 8.22 -16.59 -6.78
C LEU A 34 9.12 -16.03 -5.67
N GLY A 35 8.70 -16.12 -4.40
CA GLY A 35 9.47 -15.64 -3.24
C GLY A 35 9.21 -14.18 -2.86
N VAL A 36 8.22 -13.53 -3.48
CA VAL A 36 7.76 -12.20 -3.04
C VAL A 36 7.17 -12.32 -1.64
N SER A 37 7.54 -11.37 -0.77
CA SER A 37 7.13 -11.34 0.63
C SER A 37 6.11 -10.26 0.94
N ILE A 38 6.11 -9.16 0.17
CA ILE A 38 5.29 -7.97 0.41
C ILE A 38 4.87 -7.40 -0.95
N LEU A 39 3.68 -6.82 -1.03
CA LEU A 39 3.23 -6.01 -2.16
C LEU A 39 3.36 -4.52 -1.81
N GLU A 40 3.80 -3.70 -2.76
CA GLU A 40 3.71 -2.24 -2.65
C GLU A 40 2.71 -1.71 -3.66
N MET A 41 1.61 -1.16 -3.16
CA MET A 41 0.59 -0.49 -3.96
C MET A 41 1.05 0.95 -4.23
N ARG A 42 1.59 1.21 -5.42
CA ARG A 42 1.98 2.54 -5.89
C ARG A 42 0.77 3.27 -6.45
N VAL A 43 -0.08 3.75 -5.54
CA VAL A 43 -1.38 4.38 -5.86
C VAL A 43 -1.19 5.59 -6.77
N ASP A 44 -0.07 6.30 -6.63
CA ASP A 44 0.29 7.45 -7.45
C ASP A 44 0.54 7.12 -8.95
N CYS A 45 0.75 5.85 -9.29
CA CYS A 45 0.98 5.41 -10.68
C CYS A 45 -0.29 5.03 -11.44
N PHE A 46 -1.41 4.77 -10.76
CA PHE A 46 -2.65 4.36 -11.40
C PHE A 46 -3.27 5.54 -12.17
N ASP A 47 -3.51 5.36 -13.46
CA ASP A 47 -4.24 6.31 -14.29
C ASP A 47 -5.75 6.02 -14.24
N ALA A 48 -6.34 6.16 -13.04
CA ALA A 48 -7.75 5.89 -12.78
C ALA A 48 -8.30 6.75 -11.62
N GLN A 49 -9.61 6.71 -11.42
CA GLN A 49 -10.24 7.35 -10.26
C GLN A 49 -9.86 6.62 -8.97
N LEU A 50 -9.73 7.36 -7.87
CA LEU A 50 -9.34 6.81 -6.57
C LEU A 50 -10.26 5.66 -6.13
N GLU A 51 -11.57 5.76 -6.38
CA GLU A 51 -12.54 4.70 -6.06
C GLU A 51 -12.21 3.38 -6.76
N ASP A 52 -11.85 3.42 -8.05
CA ASP A 52 -11.48 2.22 -8.82
C ASP A 52 -10.19 1.60 -8.27
N VAL A 53 -9.22 2.44 -7.93
CA VAL A 53 -7.94 2.00 -7.35
C VAL A 53 -8.14 1.38 -5.97
N VAL A 54 -8.96 1.99 -5.11
CA VAL A 54 -9.32 1.45 -3.79
C VAL A 54 -10.06 0.12 -3.94
N GLY A 55 -11.01 0.03 -4.86
CA GLY A 55 -11.72 -1.20 -5.19
C GLY A 55 -10.78 -2.31 -5.66
N TYR A 56 -9.75 -1.96 -6.43
CA TYR A 56 -8.71 -2.90 -6.85
C TYR A 56 -7.81 -3.35 -5.70
N ILE A 57 -7.30 -2.44 -4.87
CA ILE A 57 -6.47 -2.76 -3.70
C ILE A 57 -7.24 -3.69 -2.76
N LYS A 58 -8.53 -3.42 -2.52
CA LYS A 58 -9.41 -4.31 -1.74
C LYS A 58 -9.47 -5.71 -2.35
N LYS A 59 -9.70 -5.83 -3.67
CA LYS A 59 -9.72 -7.14 -4.36
C LYS A 59 -8.39 -7.87 -4.21
N VAL A 60 -7.26 -7.18 -4.32
CA VAL A 60 -5.94 -7.78 -4.12
C VAL A 60 -5.81 -8.30 -2.69
N LYS A 61 -6.11 -7.46 -1.67
CA LYS A 61 -6.08 -7.86 -0.26
C LYS A 61 -6.96 -9.09 0.02
N ASP A 62 -8.17 -9.13 -0.55
CA ASP A 62 -9.10 -10.24 -0.34
C ASP A 62 -8.64 -11.55 -1.03
N SER A 63 -7.76 -11.44 -2.04
CA SER A 63 -7.33 -12.58 -2.88
C SER A 63 -5.94 -13.12 -2.54
N THR A 64 -5.13 -12.36 -1.79
CA THR A 64 -3.74 -12.72 -1.47
C THR A 64 -3.51 -12.79 0.04
N SER A 65 -2.52 -13.59 0.45
CA SER A 65 -2.04 -13.61 1.83
C SER A 65 -0.77 -12.77 2.02
N LEU A 66 -0.33 -12.04 0.99
CA LEU A 66 0.86 -11.19 1.08
C LEU A 66 0.46 -9.87 1.75
N PRO A 67 1.21 -9.41 2.77
CA PRO A 67 0.99 -8.09 3.33
C PRO A 67 1.27 -6.99 2.30
N ALA A 68 0.63 -5.83 2.47
CA ALA A 68 0.73 -4.71 1.54
C ALA A 68 1.22 -3.41 2.20
N ILE A 69 2.05 -2.67 1.46
CA ILE A 69 2.43 -1.28 1.73
C ILE A 69 1.60 -0.38 0.80
N GLY A 70 0.86 0.57 1.35
CA GLY A 70 0.21 1.62 0.58
C GLY A 70 1.14 2.82 0.40
N THR A 71 1.53 3.13 -0.84
CA THR A 71 2.44 4.23 -1.15
C THR A 71 1.73 5.25 -2.03
N VAL A 72 1.82 6.52 -1.65
CA VAL A 72 1.36 7.65 -2.45
C VAL A 72 2.52 8.64 -2.57
N ARG A 73 3.35 8.46 -3.60
CA ARG A 73 4.47 9.37 -3.88
C ARG A 73 3.93 10.75 -4.25
N GLU A 74 4.53 11.82 -3.71
CA GLU A 74 4.06 13.16 -4.07
C GLU A 74 4.28 13.47 -5.55
N THR A 75 3.23 14.01 -6.16
CA THR A 75 3.24 14.61 -7.50
C THR A 75 2.49 15.93 -7.46
N ASP A 76 2.65 16.77 -8.48
CA ASP A 76 1.88 18.02 -8.58
C ASP A 76 0.36 17.77 -8.63
N LYS A 77 -0.07 16.59 -9.08
CA LYS A 77 -1.48 16.21 -9.20
C LYS A 77 -2.11 15.82 -7.86
N ASN A 78 -1.33 15.17 -6.99
CA ASN A 78 -1.85 14.57 -5.76
C ASN A 78 -1.48 15.33 -4.48
N ARG A 79 -0.59 16.35 -4.54
CA ARG A 79 -0.11 17.09 -3.37
C ARG A 79 -1.23 17.57 -2.45
N SER A 80 -2.31 18.13 -2.99
CA SER A 80 -3.44 18.67 -2.21
C SER A 80 -4.42 17.62 -1.69
N ILE A 81 -4.45 16.43 -2.30
CA ILE A 81 -5.42 15.36 -2.02
C ILE A 81 -4.76 14.09 -1.45
N ARG A 82 -3.45 14.12 -1.19
CA ARG A 82 -2.67 12.97 -0.72
C ARG A 82 -3.20 12.38 0.59
N THR A 83 -3.68 13.24 1.50
CA THR A 83 -4.30 12.79 2.76
C THR A 83 -5.56 11.96 2.53
N GLU A 84 -6.36 12.32 1.53
CA GLU A 84 -7.54 11.55 1.13
C GLU A 84 -7.13 10.19 0.58
N TYR A 85 -6.12 10.13 -0.30
CA TYR A 85 -5.61 8.85 -0.81
C TYR A 85 -5.22 7.90 0.33
N PHE A 86 -4.43 8.39 1.30
CA PHE A 86 -4.06 7.57 2.46
C PHE A 86 -5.28 7.13 3.27
N ARG A 87 -6.23 8.03 3.52
CA ARG A 87 -7.46 7.70 4.27
C ARG A 87 -8.24 6.56 3.61
N GLU A 88 -8.39 6.59 2.29
CA GLU A 88 -9.19 5.60 1.56
C GLU A 88 -8.48 4.24 1.41
N ILE A 89 -7.15 4.22 1.27
CA ILE A 89 -6.41 2.94 1.11
C ILE A 89 -6.07 2.26 2.44
N LEU A 90 -5.98 3.02 3.54
CA LEU A 90 -5.56 2.52 4.85
C LEU A 90 -6.29 1.25 5.32
N PRO A 91 -7.63 1.13 5.17
CA PRO A 91 -8.34 -0.09 5.56
C PRO A 91 -7.89 -1.36 4.80
N TYR A 92 -7.20 -1.20 3.67
CA TYR A 92 -6.86 -2.27 2.73
C TYR A 92 -5.36 -2.53 2.61
N VAL A 93 -4.53 -1.92 3.46
CA VAL A 93 -3.09 -2.16 3.52
C VAL A 93 -2.64 -2.39 4.95
N ASP A 94 -1.45 -2.97 5.14
CA ASP A 94 -0.91 -3.29 6.46
C ASP A 94 0.03 -2.21 7.00
N CYS A 95 0.59 -1.41 6.09
CA CYS A 95 1.38 -0.23 6.43
C CYS A 95 1.33 0.77 5.27
N VAL A 96 1.84 1.98 5.51
CA VAL A 96 1.92 3.04 4.51
C VAL A 96 3.33 3.64 4.45
N ASP A 97 3.74 4.07 3.27
CA ASP A 97 4.97 4.85 3.07
C ASP A 97 4.68 6.35 3.23
N ILE A 98 5.38 6.99 4.17
CA ILE A 98 5.24 8.42 4.48
C ILE A 98 6.60 9.09 4.22
N GLU A 99 6.64 9.98 3.22
CA GLU A 99 7.81 10.80 2.93
C GLU A 99 8.16 11.72 4.10
N LEU A 100 9.44 11.77 4.48
CA LEU A 100 9.89 12.71 5.52
C LEU A 100 9.81 14.15 5.02
N GLY A 101 9.45 15.08 5.92
CA GLY A 101 9.40 16.51 5.63
C GLY A 101 8.13 17.00 4.93
N THR A 102 7.13 16.14 4.71
CA THR A 102 5.81 16.56 4.22
C THR A 102 4.93 17.05 5.39
N PRO A 103 4.13 18.13 5.23
CA PRO A 103 3.29 18.65 6.30
C PRO A 103 2.14 17.71 6.71
N ILE A 104 1.88 16.66 5.93
CA ILE A 104 0.76 15.74 6.17
C ILE A 104 1.12 14.52 7.03
N SER A 105 2.39 14.35 7.43
CA SER A 105 2.86 13.16 8.15
C SER A 105 2.10 12.90 9.44
N ASP A 106 1.92 13.91 10.29
CA ASP A 106 1.20 13.77 11.57
C ASP A 106 -0.26 13.36 11.35
N THR A 107 -0.90 13.90 10.31
CA THR A 107 -2.26 13.54 9.91
C THR A 107 -2.35 12.07 9.51
N ILE A 108 -1.43 11.59 8.65
CA ILE A 108 -1.43 10.18 8.22
C ILE A 108 -1.15 9.24 9.40
N ILE A 109 -0.20 9.60 10.27
CA ILE A 109 0.10 8.83 11.50
C ILE A 109 -1.14 8.75 12.40
N SER A 110 -1.91 9.83 12.50
CA SER A 110 -3.17 9.84 13.27
C SER A 110 -4.20 8.85 12.71
N TYR A 111 -4.33 8.75 11.37
CA TYR A 111 -5.21 7.78 10.74
C TYR A 111 -4.79 6.34 11.03
N CYS A 112 -3.48 6.05 11.01
CA CYS A 112 -2.95 4.72 11.31
C CYS A 112 -3.25 4.29 12.77
N LYS A 113 -3.19 5.22 13.73
CA LYS A 113 -3.45 4.93 15.15
C LYS A 113 -4.92 4.66 15.47
N ASN A 114 -5.83 5.24 14.69
CA ASN A 114 -7.28 5.14 14.92
C ASN A 114 -7.94 3.95 14.20
N GLN A 115 -7.17 3.10 13.50
CA GLN A 115 -7.63 1.89 12.82
C GLN A 115 -7.66 0.65 13.74
N VAL A 116 -7.39 0.82 15.05
CA VAL A 116 -7.37 -0.25 16.06
C VAL A 116 -8.73 -0.44 16.70
#